data_AF-A0A426DCK1-F1
#
_entry.id   AF-A0A426DCK1-F1
#
_cell.length_a   1.000
_cell.length_b   1.000
_cell.length_c   1.000
_cell.angle_alpha   90.00
_cell.angle_beta   90.00
_cell.angle_gamma   90.00
#
_symmetry.space_group_name_H-M   'P 1'
#
loop_
_entity.id
_entity.type
_entity.pdbx_description
1 polymer ?
#
loop_
_entity_poly.entity_id
_entity_poly.type
_entity_poly.pdbx_seq_one_letter_code
_entity_poly.pdbx_strand_id
1 'polypeptide(L)'
;MIALKLKNTKNFMTQLLLSDTFDNFLFIEGEVVTFNTFTIDGFIQKDFYEDSPEGDYASWKQLRELCFSIIKGKRTPLSFRFVFSLSPENTARLIEQKSLDFHVSDVQGLYLNIRFDGAGLQCVTGTSLKAFSMDKSLEREWDAMVPRFFDQKGLAFDLAE
;
A
#
# COMPACT_ATOMS: atom_id res chain seq x y z
N MET A 1 7.24 -10.55 7.84
CA MET A 1 7.34 -9.60 6.71
C MET A 1 7.99 -10.31 5.55
N ILE A 2 7.55 -10.06 4.33
CA ILE A 2 8.12 -10.62 3.11
C ILE A 2 8.39 -9.52 2.08
N ALA A 3 9.29 -9.79 1.14
CA ALA A 3 9.59 -8.91 0.03
C ALA A 3 9.25 -9.60 -1.30
N LEU A 4 8.50 -8.91 -2.14
CA LEU A 4 8.05 -9.37 -3.46
C LEU A 4 8.72 -8.53 -4.53
N LYS A 5 9.51 -9.16 -5.40
CA LYS A 5 10.13 -8.52 -6.55
C LYS A 5 9.25 -8.70 -7.77
N LEU A 6 8.79 -7.60 -8.38
CA LEU A 6 7.84 -7.65 -9.49
C LEU A 6 8.58 -7.91 -10.80
N LYS A 7 8.13 -8.93 -11.55
CA LYS A 7 8.73 -9.34 -12.84
C LYS A 7 8.39 -8.38 -13.98
N ASN A 8 7.23 -7.74 -13.91
CA ASN A 8 6.74 -6.87 -14.95
C ASN A 8 6.31 -5.52 -14.38
N THR A 9 7.25 -4.58 -14.35
CA THR A 9 7.03 -3.20 -13.90
C THR A 9 5.88 -2.55 -14.66
N LYS A 10 5.78 -2.73 -15.98
CA LYS A 10 4.73 -2.10 -16.79
C LYS A 10 3.34 -2.55 -16.35
N ASN A 11 3.14 -3.86 -16.18
CA ASN A 11 1.86 -4.40 -15.70
C ASN A 11 1.52 -3.88 -14.30
N PHE A 12 2.49 -3.90 -13.39
CA PHE A 12 2.29 -3.36 -12.03
C PHE A 12 1.89 -1.89 -12.05
N MET A 13 2.59 -1.06 -12.83
CA MET A 13 2.28 0.37 -12.95
C MET A 13 0.88 0.61 -13.56
N THR A 14 0.43 -0.23 -14.48
CA THR A 14 -0.97 -0.20 -14.96
C THR A 14 -1.94 -0.48 -13.82
N GLN A 15 -1.70 -1.51 -13.00
CA GLN A 15 -2.59 -1.80 -11.86
C GLN A 15 -2.55 -0.73 -10.77
N LEU A 16 -1.39 -0.10 -10.56
CA LEU A 16 -1.19 0.93 -9.56
C LEU A 16 -1.85 2.26 -9.97
N LEU A 17 -1.65 2.70 -11.22
CA LEU A 17 -2.03 4.06 -11.64
C LEU A 17 -3.26 4.13 -12.52
N LEU A 18 -3.64 3.04 -13.19
CA LEU A 18 -4.68 3.04 -14.23
C LEU A 18 -5.84 2.08 -13.94
N SER A 19 -5.81 1.34 -12.83
CA SER A 19 -6.89 0.45 -12.40
C SER A 19 -7.27 0.67 -10.95
N ASP A 20 -8.41 0.11 -10.55
CA ASP A 20 -8.98 0.20 -9.20
C ASP A 20 -8.38 -0.82 -8.20
N THR A 21 -7.31 -1.52 -8.60
CA THR A 21 -6.76 -2.64 -7.83
C THR A 21 -6.35 -2.25 -6.41
N PHE A 22 -5.86 -1.03 -6.21
CA PHE A 22 -5.41 -0.53 -4.91
C PHE A 22 -6.35 0.52 -4.30
N ASP A 23 -7.50 0.80 -4.90
CA ASP A 23 -8.34 1.96 -4.55
C ASP A 23 -8.85 1.94 -3.09
N ASN A 24 -9.03 0.76 -2.52
CA ASN A 24 -9.50 0.57 -1.15
C ASN A 24 -8.37 0.59 -0.10
N PHE A 25 -7.11 0.74 -0.52
CA PHE A 25 -6.01 0.95 0.41
C PHE A 25 -5.96 2.40 0.83
N LEU A 26 -5.63 2.62 2.10
CA LEU A 26 -5.28 3.94 2.62
C LEU A 26 -3.87 4.29 2.18
N PHE A 27 -3.65 5.51 1.73
CA PHE A 27 -2.34 6.04 1.39
C PHE A 27 -1.75 6.72 2.63
N ILE A 28 -0.59 6.24 3.08
CA ILE A 28 0.07 6.76 4.28
C ILE A 28 1.03 7.89 3.91
N GLU A 29 1.94 7.62 2.98
CA GLU A 29 2.88 8.60 2.47
C GLU A 29 3.46 8.18 1.12
N GLY A 30 4.03 9.13 0.41
CA GLY A 30 4.75 8.84 -0.82
C GLY A 30 5.79 9.85 -1.22
N GLU A 31 6.72 9.38 -2.05
CA GLU A 31 7.74 10.18 -2.70
C GLU A 31 7.84 9.76 -4.17
N VAL A 32 7.92 10.73 -5.08
CA VAL A 32 8.16 10.50 -6.51
C VAL A 32 9.28 11.41 -6.97
N VAL A 33 10.34 10.84 -7.54
CA VAL A 33 11.50 11.58 -8.06
C VAL A 33 11.47 11.55 -9.58
N THR A 34 11.25 12.72 -10.19
CA THR A 34 11.28 12.93 -11.65
C THR A 34 12.23 14.09 -12.00
N PHE A 35 11.73 15.16 -12.62
CA PHE A 35 12.44 16.43 -12.75
C PHE A 35 12.50 17.20 -11.43
N ASN A 36 11.58 16.91 -10.51
CA ASN A 36 11.57 17.36 -9.13
C ASN A 36 11.31 16.16 -8.21
N THR A 37 11.58 16.35 -6.92
CA THR A 37 11.13 15.43 -5.87
C THR A 37 9.80 15.93 -5.32
N PHE A 38 8.77 15.09 -5.42
CA PHE A 38 7.44 15.35 -4.89
C PHE A 38 7.23 14.46 -3.67
N THR A 39 6.92 15.06 -2.53
CA THR A 39 6.49 14.34 -1.32
C THR A 39 4.99 14.54 -1.14
N ILE A 40 4.30 13.46 -0.78
CA ILE A 40 2.85 13.45 -0.59
C ILE A 40 2.58 12.87 0.79
N ASP A 41 1.94 13.69 1.61
CA ASP A 41 1.39 13.26 2.90
C ASP A 41 -0.02 12.70 2.68
N GLY A 42 -0.31 11.54 3.26
CA GLY A 42 -1.59 10.88 3.16
C GLY A 42 -2.64 11.35 4.16
N PHE A 43 -2.25 12.11 5.18
CA PHE A 43 -3.19 12.61 6.18
C PHE A 43 -4.26 13.52 5.57
N ILE A 44 -5.52 13.24 5.89
CA ILE A 44 -6.64 14.09 5.50
C ILE A 44 -6.58 15.38 6.32
N GLN A 45 -6.45 16.50 5.63
CA GLN A 45 -6.54 17.82 6.25
C GLN A 45 -8.00 18.15 6.57
N LYS A 46 -8.47 17.80 7.77
CA LYS A 46 -9.87 17.92 8.17
C LYS A 46 -10.40 19.36 8.06
N ASP A 47 -9.54 20.35 8.31
CA ASP A 47 -9.87 21.78 8.19
C ASP A 47 -10.13 22.25 6.74
N PHE A 48 -9.75 21.45 5.73
CA PHE A 48 -10.05 21.75 4.33
C PHE A 48 -11.50 21.43 3.96
N TYR A 49 -12.16 20.53 4.69
CA TYR A 49 -13.50 20.06 4.39
C TYR A 49 -14.55 20.76 5.25
N GLU A 50 -15.70 21.09 4.67
CA GLU A 50 -16.84 21.64 5.41
C GLU A 50 -17.47 20.57 6.33
N ASP A 51 -17.54 19.34 5.84
CA ASP A 51 -17.90 18.16 6.61
C ASP A 51 -16.65 17.52 7.22
N SER A 52 -16.75 16.89 8.40
CA SER A 52 -15.63 16.14 8.98
C SER A 52 -15.52 14.77 8.33
N PRO A 53 -14.55 14.53 7.41
CA PRO A 53 -14.38 13.22 6.79
C PRO A 53 -14.01 12.18 7.85
N GLU A 54 -14.55 10.97 7.69
CA GLU A 54 -14.20 9.83 8.53
C GLU A 54 -12.80 9.29 8.19
N GLY A 55 -12.07 8.86 9.23
CA GLY A 55 -10.71 8.35 9.10
C GLY A 55 -9.63 9.44 9.11
N ASP A 56 -8.37 8.99 9.07
CA ASP A 56 -7.21 9.88 9.16
C ASP A 56 -6.41 9.97 7.86
N TYR A 57 -6.54 8.99 6.97
CA TYR A 57 -5.78 8.90 5.72
C TYR A 57 -6.68 8.86 4.49
N ALA A 58 -6.25 9.51 3.41
CA ALA A 58 -6.93 9.44 2.14
C ALA A 58 -6.82 8.03 1.53
N SER A 59 -7.85 7.61 0.80
CA SER A 59 -7.78 6.41 -0.03
C SER A 59 -6.87 6.61 -1.23
N TRP A 60 -6.27 5.54 -1.74
CA TRP A 60 -5.49 5.61 -2.98
C TRP A 60 -6.33 6.12 -4.15
N LYS A 61 -7.62 5.77 -4.19
CA LYS A 61 -8.55 6.24 -5.22
C LYS A 61 -8.53 7.76 -5.39
N GLN A 62 -8.41 8.51 -4.29
CA GLN A 62 -8.40 9.97 -4.30
C GLN A 62 -7.08 10.56 -4.82
N LEU A 63 -5.96 9.88 -4.59
CA LEU A 63 -4.62 10.36 -4.94
C LEU A 63 -4.07 9.77 -6.25
N ARG A 64 -4.64 8.67 -6.74
CA ARG A 64 -4.15 7.93 -7.91
C ARG A 64 -4.01 8.82 -9.14
N GLU A 65 -5.00 9.67 -9.42
CA GLU A 65 -4.96 10.56 -10.59
C GLU A 65 -3.87 11.64 -10.48
N LEU A 66 -3.65 12.17 -9.27
CA LEU A 66 -2.56 13.11 -8.99
C LEU A 66 -1.21 12.42 -9.18
N CYS A 67 -0.99 11.26 -8.57
CA CYS A 67 0.23 10.47 -8.72
C CYS A 67 0.48 10.08 -10.18
N PHE A 68 -0.57 9.67 -10.91
CA PHE A 68 -0.49 9.44 -12.33
C PHE A 68 -0.06 10.69 -13.08
N SER A 69 -0.56 11.87 -12.70
CA SER A 69 -0.16 13.13 -13.34
C SER A 69 1.31 13.51 -13.12
N ILE A 70 1.87 13.15 -11.97
CA ILE A 70 3.29 13.38 -11.63
C ILE A 70 4.19 12.39 -12.39
N ILE A 71 3.75 11.13 -12.52
CA ILE A 71 4.53 10.05 -13.13
C ILE A 71 4.39 10.02 -14.67
N LYS A 72 3.23 10.44 -15.21
CA LYS A 72 2.98 10.40 -16.65
C LYS A 72 3.96 11.32 -17.38
N GLY A 73 4.51 10.84 -18.48
CA GLY A 73 5.46 11.59 -19.28
C GLY A 73 6.23 10.71 -20.24
N LYS A 74 7.19 11.32 -20.93
CA LYS A 74 8.09 10.61 -21.86
C LYS A 74 9.26 9.91 -21.15
N ARG A 75 9.59 10.34 -19.93
CA ARG A 75 10.70 9.82 -19.15
C ARG A 75 10.15 9.07 -17.94
N THR A 76 10.69 7.89 -17.69
CA THR A 76 10.41 7.13 -16.46
C THR A 76 10.88 7.94 -15.25
N PRO A 77 10.14 7.92 -14.11
CA PRO A 77 10.66 8.46 -12.86
C PRO A 77 12.01 7.84 -12.51
N LEU A 78 12.86 8.59 -11.80
CA LEU A 78 14.12 8.09 -11.26
C LEU A 78 13.85 7.07 -10.15
N SER A 79 12.88 7.38 -9.29
CA SER A 79 12.41 6.49 -8.23
C SER A 79 11.02 6.90 -7.76
N PHE A 80 10.34 6.00 -7.06
CA PHE A 80 9.23 6.36 -6.20
C PHE A 80 9.11 5.38 -5.02
N ARG A 81 8.48 5.85 -3.95
CA ARG A 81 8.10 5.05 -2.79
C ARG A 81 6.66 5.40 -2.43
N PHE A 82 5.82 4.40 -2.26
CA PHE A 82 4.46 4.56 -1.73
C PHE A 82 4.25 3.60 -0.58
N VAL A 83 3.69 4.12 0.51
CA VAL A 83 3.29 3.34 1.68
C VAL A 83 1.77 3.31 1.72
N PHE A 84 1.21 2.12 1.57
CA PHE A 84 -0.21 1.88 1.72
C PHE A 84 -0.49 1.15 3.02
N SER A 85 -1.70 1.32 3.56
CA SER A 85 -2.23 0.52 4.64
C SER A 85 -3.57 -0.09 4.29
N LEU A 86 -3.82 -1.32 4.75
CA LEU A 86 -5.13 -1.95 4.67
C LEU A 86 -6.10 -1.17 5.56
N SER A 87 -7.32 -0.91 5.06
CA SER A 87 -8.30 -0.17 5.84
C SER A 87 -8.71 -0.90 7.13
N PRO A 88 -9.16 -0.19 8.18
CA PRO A 88 -9.62 -0.82 9.42
C PRO A 88 -10.72 -1.87 9.19
N GLU A 89 -11.63 -1.62 8.26
CA GLU A 89 -12.74 -2.53 7.93
C GLU A 89 -12.21 -3.84 7.32
N ASN A 90 -11.25 -3.75 6.41
CA ASN A 90 -10.63 -4.93 5.80
C ASN A 90 -9.69 -5.65 6.76
N THR A 91 -9.08 -4.93 7.71
CA THR A 91 -8.28 -5.51 8.79
C THR A 91 -9.17 -6.32 9.74
N ALA A 92 -10.32 -5.77 10.16
CA ALA A 92 -11.30 -6.49 10.97
C ALA A 92 -11.80 -7.76 10.26
N ARG A 93 -12.12 -7.67 8.96
CA ARG A 93 -12.50 -8.82 8.14
C ARG A 93 -11.43 -9.90 8.09
N LEU A 94 -10.16 -9.53 7.96
CA LEU A 94 -9.05 -10.50 7.96
C LEU A 94 -8.97 -11.24 9.29
N ILE A 95 -9.04 -10.52 10.40
CA ILE A 95 -9.01 -11.09 11.76
C ILE A 95 -10.16 -12.08 11.94
N GLU A 96 -11.39 -11.69 11.60
CA GLU A 96 -12.57 -12.54 11.73
C GLU A 96 -12.50 -13.79 10.84
N GLN A 97 -12.16 -13.64 9.55
CA GLN A 97 -12.10 -14.75 8.59
C GLN A 97 -11.06 -15.80 8.96
N LYS A 98 -10.01 -15.39 9.67
CA LYS A 98 -8.90 -16.25 10.09
C LYS A 98 -8.99 -16.65 11.56
N SER A 99 -10.03 -16.20 12.27
CA SER A 99 -10.25 -16.46 13.69
C SER A 99 -9.01 -16.12 14.53
N LEU A 100 -8.38 -14.97 14.25
CA LEU A 100 -7.19 -14.52 14.96
C LEU A 100 -7.57 -13.92 16.31
N ASP A 101 -6.73 -14.15 17.32
CA ASP A 101 -6.90 -13.59 18.67
C ASP A 101 -6.36 -12.16 18.77
N PHE A 102 -6.89 -11.28 17.91
CA PHE A 102 -6.55 -9.86 17.85
C PHE A 102 -7.82 -9.03 17.81
N HIS A 103 -7.83 -7.87 18.48
CA HIS A 103 -8.84 -6.86 18.23
C HIS A 103 -8.31 -5.84 17.22
N VAL A 104 -9.18 -5.30 16.34
CA VAL A 104 -8.77 -4.29 15.35
C VAL A 104 -8.15 -3.05 16.01
N SER A 105 -8.55 -2.73 17.25
CA SER A 105 -7.95 -1.63 18.03
C SER A 105 -6.47 -1.81 18.34
N ASP A 106 -6.00 -3.06 18.39
CA ASP A 106 -4.62 -3.41 18.77
C ASP A 106 -3.69 -3.35 17.56
N VAL A 107 -4.26 -3.32 16.35
CA VAL A 107 -3.54 -3.19 15.10
C VAL A 107 -3.33 -1.71 14.78
N GLN A 108 -2.07 -1.31 14.64
CA GLN A 108 -1.72 0.03 14.18
C GLN A 108 -1.83 0.12 12.65
N GLY A 109 -1.46 -0.95 11.93
CA GLY A 109 -1.67 -1.04 10.48
C GLY A 109 -1.03 -2.27 9.85
N LEU A 110 -1.60 -2.69 8.72
CA LEU A 110 -1.04 -3.69 7.82
C LEU A 110 -0.63 -2.97 6.54
N TYR A 111 0.65 -3.03 6.18
CA TYR A 111 1.24 -2.14 5.19
C TYR A 111 1.71 -2.85 3.93
N LEU A 112 1.65 -2.14 2.80
CA LEU A 112 2.37 -2.43 1.57
C LEU A 112 3.33 -1.27 1.29
N ASN A 113 4.62 -1.57 1.28
CA ASN A 113 5.66 -0.61 0.92
C ASN A 113 6.10 -0.90 -0.51
N ILE A 114 5.67 -0.08 -1.46
CA ILE A 114 6.02 -0.23 -2.86
C ILE A 114 7.16 0.73 -3.18
N ARG A 115 8.24 0.20 -3.75
CA ARG A 115 9.40 0.99 -4.14
C ARG A 115 9.85 0.65 -5.55
N PHE A 116 10.14 1.69 -6.32
CA PHE A 116 10.82 1.62 -7.60
C PHE A 116 12.10 2.44 -7.53
N ASP A 117 13.21 1.88 -8.01
CA ASP A 117 14.56 2.48 -7.93
C ASP A 117 15.15 2.85 -9.30
N GLY A 118 14.32 2.85 -10.35
CA GLY A 118 14.76 3.09 -11.73
C GLY A 118 14.99 1.79 -12.51
N ALA A 119 15.30 0.69 -11.83
CA ALA A 119 15.61 -0.59 -12.46
C ALA A 119 14.58 -1.68 -12.11
N GLY A 120 14.17 -1.74 -10.85
CA GLY A 120 13.29 -2.78 -10.32
C GLY A 120 12.16 -2.20 -9.49
N LEU A 121 11.09 -2.97 -9.38
CA LEU A 121 9.96 -2.67 -8.52
C LEU A 121 9.83 -3.77 -7.47
N GLN A 122 9.71 -3.37 -6.21
CA GLN A 122 9.54 -4.25 -5.06
C GLN A 122 8.34 -3.82 -4.22
N CYS A 123 7.69 -4.79 -3.59
CA CYS A 123 6.65 -4.58 -2.60
C CYS A 123 7.02 -5.34 -1.33
N VAL A 124 7.08 -4.65 -0.20
CA VAL A 124 7.41 -5.24 1.11
C VAL A 124 6.20 -5.14 2.03
N THR A 125 5.81 -6.25 2.63
CA THR A 125 4.72 -6.26 3.62
C THR A 125 5.22 -5.76 4.97
N GLY A 126 4.38 -5.03 5.69
CA GLY A 126 4.64 -4.61 7.06
C GLY A 126 3.44 -4.90 7.96
N THR A 127 3.69 -5.24 9.21
CA THR A 127 2.65 -5.36 10.24
C THR A 127 3.08 -4.52 11.44
N SER A 128 2.19 -3.68 11.94
CA SER A 128 2.42 -2.88 13.14
C SER A 128 1.26 -3.03 14.11
N LEU A 129 1.61 -3.29 15.36
CA LEU A 129 0.69 -3.41 16.49
C LEU A 129 0.93 -2.24 17.45
N LYS A 130 -0.11 -1.78 18.13
CA LYS A 130 0.00 -0.70 19.13
C LYS A 130 0.70 -1.15 20.41
N ALA A 131 0.65 -2.44 20.70
CA ALA A 131 1.36 -3.07 21.81
C ALA A 131 2.23 -4.22 21.30
N PHE A 132 3.30 -4.51 22.03
CA PHE A 132 4.13 -5.68 21.74
C PHE A 132 3.31 -6.96 21.92
N SER A 133 3.38 -7.85 20.93
CA SER A 133 2.83 -9.21 20.99
C SER A 133 3.87 -10.21 20.50
N MET A 134 3.94 -11.37 21.17
CA MET A 134 4.72 -12.51 20.66
C MET A 134 3.94 -13.31 19.61
N ASP A 135 2.62 -13.12 19.52
CA ASP A 135 1.82 -13.76 18.49
C ASP A 135 2.09 -13.09 17.13
N LYS A 136 2.54 -13.90 16.17
CA LYS A 136 2.83 -13.49 14.79
C LYS A 136 1.78 -13.99 13.81
N SER A 137 0.65 -14.51 14.28
CA SER A 137 -0.41 -15.07 13.43
C SER A 137 -0.94 -14.02 12.44
N LEU A 138 -1.18 -12.78 12.89
CA LEU A 138 -1.59 -11.68 12.02
C LEU A 138 -0.55 -11.35 10.95
N GLU A 139 0.73 -11.25 11.33
CA GLU A 139 1.84 -10.99 10.39
C GLU A 139 1.92 -12.10 9.33
N ARG A 140 1.82 -13.36 9.74
CA ARG A 140 1.87 -14.52 8.83
C ARG A 140 0.68 -14.55 7.87
N GLU A 141 -0.53 -14.27 8.35
CA GLU A 141 -1.71 -14.21 7.48
C GLU A 141 -1.64 -13.03 6.51
N TRP A 142 -1.14 -11.87 6.95
CA TRP A 142 -0.90 -10.73 6.06
C TRP A 142 0.13 -11.06 4.98
N ASP A 143 1.28 -11.61 5.37
CA ASP A 143 2.34 -12.04 4.46
C ASP A 143 1.85 -13.12 3.48
N ALA A 144 0.93 -13.99 3.87
CA ALA A 144 0.34 -15.00 2.99
C ALA A 144 -0.78 -14.43 2.08
N MET A 145 -1.47 -13.37 2.51
CA MET A 145 -2.54 -12.75 1.73
C MET A 145 -1.99 -11.95 0.54
N VAL A 146 -0.92 -11.19 0.74
CA VAL A 146 -0.41 -10.26 -0.28
C VAL A 146 0.03 -10.96 -1.58
N PRO A 147 0.78 -12.08 -1.56
CA PRO A 147 1.08 -12.86 -2.75
C PRO A 147 -0.18 -13.35 -3.46
N ARG A 148 -1.18 -13.84 -2.71
CA ARG A 148 -2.46 -14.30 -3.29
C ARG A 148 -3.22 -13.16 -3.95
N PHE A 149 -3.22 -11.98 -3.34
CA PHE A 149 -3.80 -10.77 -3.92
C PHE A 149 -3.10 -10.40 -5.23
N PHE A 150 -1.77 -10.48 -5.29
CA PHE A 150 -1.01 -10.23 -6.52
C PHE A 150 -1.31 -11.26 -7.60
N ASP A 151 -1.37 -12.56 -7.25
CA ASP A 151 -1.73 -13.63 -8.19
C ASP A 151 -3.13 -13.43 -8.78
N GLN A 152 -4.12 -13.11 -7.93
CA GLN A 152 -5.51 -12.82 -8.36
C GLN A 152 -5.59 -11.64 -9.32
N LYS A 153 -4.67 -10.67 -9.21
CA LYS A 153 -4.58 -9.49 -10.08
C LYS A 153 -3.64 -9.68 -11.26
N GLY A 154 -3.10 -10.89 -11.45
CA GLY A 154 -2.18 -11.21 -12.54
C GLY A 154 -0.84 -10.49 -12.45
N LEU A 155 -0.41 -10.13 -11.24
CA LEU A 155 0.87 -9.49 -10.98
C LEU A 155 1.92 -10.57 -10.73
N ALA A 156 2.81 -10.79 -11.69
CA ALA A 156 3.88 -11.78 -11.54
C ALA A 156 5.03 -11.26 -10.65
N PHE A 157 5.42 -12.06 -9.65
CA PHE A 157 6.48 -11.75 -8.71
C PHE A 157 7.43 -12.93 -8.45
N ASP A 158 8.56 -12.64 -7.81
CA ASP A 158 9.41 -13.58 -7.09
C ASP A 158 9.46 -13.16 -5.61
N LEU A 159 9.56 -14.13 -4.71
CA LEU A 159 9.93 -13.84 -3.33
C LEU A 159 11.42 -13.45 -3.31
N ALA A 160 11.73 -12.28 -2.75
CA ALA A 160 13.11 -11.88 -2.55
C ALA A 160 13.71 -12.66 -1.37
N GLU A 161 14.94 -13.12 -1.55
CA GLU A 161 15.75 -13.80 -0.51
C GLU A 161 16.16 -12.86 0.63
#